data_AF-A0A2R7L885-F1
#
_entry.id   AF-A0A2R7L885-F1
#
_cell.length_a   1.000
_cell.length_b   1.000
_cell.length_c   1.000
_cell.angle_alpha   90.00
_cell.angle_beta   90.00
_cell.angle_gamma   90.00
#
_symmetry.space_group_name_H-M   'P 1'
#
loop_
_entity.id
_entity.type
_entity.pdbx_description
1 polymer ?
#
loop_
_entity_poly.entity_id
_entity_poly.type
_entity_poly.pdbx_seq_one_letter_code
_entity_poly.pdbx_strand_id
1 'polypeptide(L)'
;MKKIFFLLITGLTVSVSHSQEVSDAVRYAQDNLTGTARFRAMSGAFGAVGGDLSSITVNPAGSAIFSNNQAGVTFSNQSIKNNSNYFGTQMSDKDNSFLLNQAGAVFVFKDHNPNNNWKKIAIGASYENTNNFNNSVVSVGTNPTNSIDKYFLTFANGIPLNVIDGIAYRDLFYDEQQAYMGYWGHVIDPVNQNNPDNTQYISNVPAGGNYYQENEVYTSGYNSKLSFNIATSYKDRIYFGANLNVHITDYRRSSSFYEDNDNPLEARETISSIRFNNNLYTYGNGFSFQLGAIAKVTDSFRLGLAYESNTWYDL
;
A
#
# COMPACT_ATOMS: atom_id res chain seq x y z
N MET A 1 13.38 -39.07 -14.98
CA MET A 1 12.55 -38.22 -15.86
C MET A 1 11.42 -37.49 -15.13
N LYS A 2 10.64 -38.13 -14.23
CA LYS A 2 9.53 -37.46 -13.49
C LYS A 2 9.96 -36.34 -12.50
N LYS A 3 11.21 -36.36 -12.00
CA LYS A 3 11.73 -35.34 -11.06
C LYS A 3 12.20 -34.05 -11.75
N ILE A 4 12.54 -34.11 -13.03
CA ILE A 4 12.97 -32.93 -13.81
C ILE A 4 11.78 -32.08 -14.23
N PHE A 5 10.62 -32.71 -14.49
CA PHE A 5 9.38 -31.98 -14.77
C PHE A 5 8.89 -31.14 -13.59
N PHE A 6 9.09 -31.61 -12.34
CA PHE A 6 8.71 -30.84 -11.15
C PHE A 6 9.58 -29.59 -10.96
N LEU A 7 10.86 -29.66 -11.34
CA LEU A 7 11.81 -28.55 -11.30
C LEU A 7 11.58 -27.53 -12.43
N LEU A 8 11.01 -27.98 -13.56
CA LEU A 8 10.59 -27.12 -14.67
C LEU A 8 9.28 -26.38 -14.37
N ILE A 9 8.37 -26.98 -13.61
CA ILE A 9 7.10 -26.34 -13.21
C ILE A 9 7.33 -25.29 -12.13
N THR A 10 8.26 -25.49 -11.19
CA THR A 10 8.65 -24.46 -10.21
C THR A 10 9.48 -23.31 -10.79
N GLY A 11 10.11 -23.51 -11.97
CA GLY A 11 10.88 -22.47 -12.66
C GLY A 11 10.05 -21.53 -13.55
N LEU A 12 8.80 -21.88 -13.84
CA LEU A 12 7.95 -21.17 -14.83
C LEU A 12 6.96 -20.17 -14.22
N THR A 13 6.96 -19.94 -12.90
CA THR A 13 6.03 -18.99 -12.25
C THR A 13 6.63 -17.63 -11.94
N VAL A 14 7.78 -17.26 -12.54
CA VAL A 14 8.28 -15.88 -12.47
C VAL A 14 7.55 -15.06 -13.52
N SER A 15 6.31 -14.69 -13.22
CA SER A 15 5.65 -13.60 -13.93
C SER A 15 6.42 -12.33 -13.61
N VAL A 16 7.11 -11.78 -14.61
CA VAL A 16 7.71 -10.45 -14.50
C VAL A 16 6.55 -9.47 -14.49
N SER A 17 6.10 -9.11 -13.28
CA SER A 17 5.17 -8.00 -13.10
C SER A 17 5.96 -6.72 -13.30
N HIS A 18 5.63 -5.99 -14.36
CA HIS A 18 6.05 -4.60 -14.52
C HIS A 18 5.26 -3.78 -13.47
N SER A 19 5.77 -3.67 -12.24
CA SER A 19 5.21 -2.73 -11.29
C SER A 19 5.70 -1.31 -11.64
N GLN A 20 4.77 -0.37 -11.59
CA GLN A 20 5.08 1.04 -11.43
C GLN A 20 5.66 1.18 -10.02
N GLU A 21 6.97 1.42 -9.93
CA GLU A 21 7.81 1.43 -8.72
C GLU A 21 7.74 0.23 -7.75
N VAL A 22 8.91 -0.16 -7.23
CA VAL A 22 9.03 -1.18 -6.16
C VAL A 22 8.32 -0.73 -4.87
N SER A 23 8.25 0.58 -4.65
CA SER A 23 7.65 1.21 -3.46
C SER A 23 6.15 0.90 -3.34
N ASP A 24 5.42 0.89 -4.45
CA ASP A 24 3.97 0.61 -4.47
C ASP A 24 3.70 -0.89 -4.25
N ALA A 25 4.49 -1.77 -4.87
CA ALA A 25 4.39 -3.21 -4.62
C ALA A 25 4.60 -3.57 -3.15
N VAL A 26 5.59 -2.96 -2.49
CA VAL A 26 5.86 -3.17 -1.07
C VAL A 26 4.74 -2.61 -0.20
N ARG A 27 4.16 -1.46 -0.56
CA ARG A 27 3.07 -0.82 0.21
C ARG A 27 1.86 -1.72 0.35
N TYR A 28 1.48 -2.45 -0.71
CA TYR A 28 0.33 -3.37 -0.67
C TYR A 28 0.68 -4.74 -0.11
N ALA A 29 1.94 -5.15 -0.15
CA ALA A 29 2.39 -6.45 0.36
C ALA A 29 2.68 -6.47 1.88
N GLN A 30 2.92 -5.31 2.50
CA GLN A 30 3.19 -5.23 3.93
C GLN A 30 1.91 -5.03 4.75
N ASP A 31 1.63 -6.01 5.59
CA ASP A 31 0.58 -5.94 6.60
C ASP A 31 1.15 -5.43 7.93
N ASN A 32 0.38 -4.57 8.61
CA ASN A 32 0.69 -4.17 9.97
C ASN A 32 0.23 -5.24 10.96
N LEU A 33 0.85 -5.26 12.15
CA LEU A 33 0.40 -6.10 13.25
C LEU A 33 -0.89 -5.54 13.87
N THR A 34 -2.02 -5.91 13.28
CA THR A 34 -3.39 -5.57 13.71
C THR A 34 -4.12 -6.79 14.28
N GLY A 35 -5.14 -6.56 15.10
CA GLY A 35 -5.81 -7.62 15.88
C GLY A 35 -6.17 -7.19 17.30
N THR A 36 -6.57 -8.15 18.12
CA THR A 36 -6.93 -7.94 19.53
C THR A 36 -5.74 -7.42 20.34
N ALA A 37 -6.03 -6.78 21.48
CA ALA A 37 -4.99 -6.34 22.42
C ALA A 37 -4.08 -7.50 22.86
N ARG A 38 -4.66 -8.69 23.08
CA ARG A 38 -3.92 -9.90 23.44
C ARG A 38 -3.00 -10.37 22.31
N PHE A 39 -3.49 -10.35 21.07
CA PHE A 39 -2.71 -10.70 19.89
C PHE A 39 -1.52 -9.76 19.70
N ARG A 40 -1.76 -8.44 19.75
CA ARG A 40 -0.70 -7.43 19.62
C ARG A 40 0.30 -7.46 20.77
N ALA A 41 -0.14 -7.70 22.00
CA ALA A 41 0.75 -7.82 23.17
C ALA A 41 1.75 -8.98 23.01
N MET A 42 1.38 -10.04 22.30
CA MET A 42 2.25 -11.18 21.98
C MET A 42 2.94 -11.03 20.61
N SER A 43 2.96 -9.82 20.04
CA SER A 43 3.57 -9.53 18.74
C SER A 43 3.06 -10.42 17.59
N GLY A 44 1.81 -10.89 17.66
CA GLY A 44 1.21 -11.76 16.65
C GLY A 44 1.60 -13.24 16.72
N ALA A 45 2.26 -13.69 17.79
CA ALA A 45 2.70 -15.07 17.98
C ALA A 45 1.55 -16.06 18.29
N PHE A 46 0.55 -16.15 17.40
CA PHE A 46 -0.66 -16.96 17.58
C PHE A 46 -0.79 -18.16 16.63
N GLY A 47 0.25 -18.46 15.84
CA GLY A 47 0.24 -19.55 14.86
C GLY A 47 -0.03 -20.95 15.43
N ALA A 48 0.34 -21.24 16.67
CA ALA A 48 0.07 -22.53 17.35
C ALA A 48 -0.81 -22.40 18.61
N VAL A 49 -1.10 -21.17 19.04
CA VAL A 49 -1.86 -20.88 20.27
C VAL A 49 -3.36 -20.97 19.99
N GLY A 50 -3.83 -20.33 18.91
CA GLY A 50 -5.25 -20.26 18.57
C GLY A 50 -6.11 -19.55 19.62
N GLY A 51 -7.43 -19.70 19.51
CA GLY A 51 -8.37 -19.26 20.56
C GLY A 51 -8.47 -17.74 20.74
N ASP A 52 -8.07 -16.97 19.73
CA ASP A 52 -8.24 -15.52 19.62
C ASP A 52 -8.78 -15.18 18.22
N LEU A 53 -9.60 -14.15 18.06
CA LEU A 53 -10.17 -13.80 16.76
C LEU A 53 -9.09 -13.50 15.71
N SER A 54 -7.98 -12.91 16.13
CA SER A 54 -6.82 -12.61 15.27
C SER A 54 -6.00 -13.86 14.96
N SER A 55 -6.10 -14.92 15.76
CA SER A 55 -5.43 -16.17 15.44
C SER A 55 -6.01 -16.83 14.20
N ILE A 56 -7.27 -16.52 13.84
CA ILE A 56 -7.95 -17.07 12.67
C ILE A 56 -7.23 -16.63 11.38
N THR A 57 -6.77 -15.38 11.31
CA THR A 57 -6.13 -14.80 10.13
C THR A 57 -4.65 -15.19 10.01
N VAL A 58 -4.03 -15.66 11.10
CA VAL A 58 -2.66 -16.21 11.12
C VAL A 58 -2.63 -17.72 10.88
N ASN A 59 -3.51 -18.47 11.54
CA ASN A 59 -3.67 -19.91 11.34
C ASN A 59 -5.16 -20.29 11.43
N PRO A 60 -5.81 -20.63 10.30
CA PRO A 60 -7.23 -20.98 10.26
C PRO A 60 -7.65 -22.09 11.24
N ALA A 61 -6.76 -23.02 11.60
CA ALA A 61 -7.06 -24.07 12.58
C ALA A 61 -7.21 -23.54 14.01
N GLY A 62 -6.76 -22.31 14.28
CA GLY A 62 -6.86 -21.62 15.56
C GLY A 62 -8.30 -21.40 16.03
N SER A 63 -9.28 -21.36 15.11
CA SER A 63 -10.70 -21.23 15.47
C SER A 63 -11.26 -22.51 16.14
N ALA A 64 -10.74 -23.69 15.81
CA ALA A 64 -11.13 -24.94 16.47
C ALA A 64 -10.56 -25.07 17.90
N ILE A 65 -9.64 -24.18 18.30
CA ILE A 65 -9.18 -24.09 19.69
C ILE A 65 -10.21 -23.41 20.60
N PHE A 66 -11.11 -22.58 20.05
CA PHE A 66 -12.14 -21.93 20.85
C PHE A 66 -13.01 -22.97 21.58
N SER A 67 -13.27 -22.69 22.85
CA SER A 67 -14.12 -23.56 23.67
C SER A 67 -15.59 -23.22 23.50
N ASN A 68 -15.92 -21.94 23.29
CA ASN A 68 -17.28 -21.42 23.27
C ASN A 68 -17.46 -20.47 22.09
N ASN A 69 -18.71 -20.13 21.79
CA ASN A 69 -19.01 -19.06 20.84
C ASN A 69 -18.47 -17.74 21.38
N GLN A 70 -17.81 -16.97 20.52
CA GLN A 70 -17.24 -15.67 20.90
C GLN A 70 -17.42 -14.69 19.76
N ALA A 71 -17.78 -13.44 20.11
CA ALA A 71 -17.74 -12.31 19.21
C ALA A 71 -16.91 -11.21 19.87
N GLY A 72 -16.28 -10.37 19.06
CA GLY A 72 -15.41 -9.32 19.56
C GLY A 72 -15.17 -8.24 18.53
N VAL A 73 -14.92 -7.04 19.04
CA VAL A 73 -14.59 -5.85 18.26
C VAL A 73 -13.41 -5.18 18.94
N THR A 74 -12.40 -4.78 18.16
CA THR A 74 -11.22 -4.08 18.64
C THR A 74 -11.07 -2.76 17.89
N PHE A 75 -11.02 -1.67 18.62
CA PHE A 75 -10.69 -0.35 18.11
C PHE A 75 -9.23 -0.02 18.42
N SER A 76 -8.63 0.83 17.59
CA SER A 76 -7.28 1.32 17.81
C SER A 76 -7.18 2.80 17.50
N ASN A 77 -6.26 3.48 18.19
CA ASN A 77 -5.86 4.82 17.86
C ASN A 77 -4.39 4.79 17.45
N GLN A 78 -4.11 5.25 16.23
CA GLN A 78 -2.77 5.32 15.68
C GLN A 78 -2.41 6.80 15.51
N SER A 79 -1.26 7.18 16.05
CA SER A 79 -0.69 8.50 15.81
C SER A 79 0.65 8.36 15.11
N ILE A 80 0.78 9.05 13.97
CA ILE A 80 2.00 9.11 13.19
C ILE A 80 2.53 10.53 13.32
N LYS A 81 3.84 10.65 13.57
CA LYS A 81 4.55 11.93 13.60
C LYS A 81 5.67 11.87 12.57
N ASN A 82 5.59 12.70 11.55
CA ASN A 82 6.64 12.83 10.54
C ASN A 82 7.45 14.08 10.82
N ASN A 83 8.76 13.90 10.90
CA ASN A 83 9.69 15.03 10.95
C ASN A 83 10.40 15.09 9.59
N SER A 84 10.43 16.27 8.99
CA SER A 84 11.16 16.51 7.75
C SER A 84 12.20 17.60 7.97
N ASN A 85 13.26 17.55 7.15
CA ASN A 85 14.25 18.61 7.08
C ASN A 85 14.51 18.88 5.61
N TYR A 86 14.20 20.09 5.16
CA TYR A 86 14.37 20.50 3.79
C TYR A 86 15.12 21.83 3.75
N PHE A 87 16.32 21.83 3.17
CA PHE A 87 17.24 22.96 3.16
C PHE A 87 17.49 23.62 4.55
N GLY A 88 17.51 22.82 5.61
CA GLY A 88 17.76 23.28 6.98
C GLY A 88 16.51 23.69 7.75
N THR A 89 15.37 23.83 7.09
CA THR A 89 14.07 24.09 7.73
C THR A 89 13.48 22.77 8.23
N GLN A 90 13.19 22.71 9.52
CA GLN A 90 12.61 21.54 10.16
C GLN A 90 11.09 21.70 10.27
N MET A 91 10.34 20.70 9.82
CA MET A 91 8.89 20.63 9.98
C MET A 91 8.51 19.35 10.72
N SER A 92 7.36 19.39 11.38
CA SER A 92 6.83 18.27 12.16
C SER A 92 5.32 18.21 12.00
N ASP A 93 4.85 17.20 11.29
CA ASP A 93 3.42 16.91 11.13
C ASP A 93 3.01 15.75 12.01
N LYS A 94 1.79 15.83 12.53
CA LYS A 94 1.21 14.78 13.36
C LYS A 94 -0.20 14.48 12.88
N ASP A 95 -0.40 13.21 12.53
CA ASP A 95 -1.72 12.67 12.24
C ASP A 95 -2.18 11.73 13.34
N ASN A 96 -3.50 11.67 13.48
CA ASN A 96 -4.18 10.79 14.41
C ASN A 96 -5.37 10.13 13.73
N SER A 97 -5.37 8.80 13.71
CA SER A 97 -6.42 7.97 13.12
C SER A 97 -7.08 7.12 14.19
N PHE A 98 -8.40 7.22 14.32
CA PHE A 98 -9.20 6.28 15.11
C PHE A 98 -9.80 5.24 14.17
N LEU A 99 -9.48 3.98 14.40
CA LEU A 99 -9.71 2.90 13.44
C LEU A 99 -10.45 1.74 14.10
N LEU A 100 -11.40 1.15 13.37
CA LEU A 100 -11.85 -0.21 13.64
C LEU A 100 -10.74 -1.17 13.18
N ASN A 101 -10.01 -1.73 14.15
CA ASN A 101 -8.86 -2.59 13.87
C ASN A 101 -9.30 -4.00 13.47
N GLN A 102 -10.30 -4.53 14.18
CA GLN A 102 -10.79 -5.89 13.97
C GLN A 102 -12.22 -6.04 14.45
N ALA A 103 -13.02 -6.85 13.77
CA ALA A 103 -14.30 -7.33 14.25
C ALA A 103 -14.52 -8.77 13.79
N GLY A 104 -15.03 -9.65 14.64
CA GLY A 104 -15.25 -11.02 14.23
C GLY A 104 -16.07 -11.83 15.21
N ALA A 105 -16.50 -12.99 14.75
CA ALA A 105 -17.21 -13.96 15.55
C ALA A 105 -16.84 -15.39 15.15
N VAL A 106 -16.84 -16.29 16.12
CA VAL A 106 -16.65 -17.73 15.95
C VAL A 106 -17.77 -18.46 16.67
N PHE A 107 -18.40 -19.39 15.96
CA PHE A 107 -19.39 -20.31 16.47
C PHE A 107 -18.77 -21.71 16.52
N VAL A 108 -18.88 -22.35 17.69
CA VAL A 108 -18.27 -23.64 17.99
C VAL A 108 -19.35 -24.67 18.23
N PHE A 109 -19.36 -25.70 17.39
CA PHE A 109 -20.25 -26.85 17.50
C PHE A 109 -19.43 -28.05 17.99
N LYS A 110 -19.82 -28.64 19.12
CA LYS A 110 -19.14 -29.80 19.72
C LYS A 110 -19.96 -31.06 19.52
N ASP A 111 -19.29 -32.13 19.12
CA ASP A 111 -19.87 -33.47 19.15
C ASP A 111 -19.61 -34.11 20.53
N HIS A 112 -20.68 -34.57 21.17
CA HIS A 112 -20.64 -35.22 22.47
C HIS A 112 -20.60 -36.75 22.38
N ASN A 113 -20.65 -37.32 21.17
CA ASN A 113 -20.56 -38.76 20.97
C ASN A 113 -19.14 -39.27 21.30
N PRO A 114 -18.98 -40.21 22.26
CA PRO A 114 -17.68 -40.78 22.60
C PRO A 114 -17.00 -41.48 21.43
N ASN A 115 -17.80 -42.11 20.54
CA ASN A 115 -17.31 -42.92 19.44
C ASN A 115 -16.89 -42.10 18.20
N ASN A 116 -17.27 -40.82 18.11
CA ASN A 116 -16.83 -39.98 17.01
C ASN A 116 -15.43 -39.43 17.29
N ASN A 117 -14.51 -39.60 16.34
CA ASN A 117 -13.18 -39.03 16.44
C ASN A 117 -13.16 -37.53 16.12
N TRP A 118 -14.12 -37.02 15.35
CA TRP A 118 -14.27 -35.59 15.10
C TRP A 118 -15.06 -34.97 16.26
N LYS A 119 -14.42 -34.10 17.03
CA LYS A 119 -14.98 -33.59 18.29
C LYS A 119 -15.59 -32.20 18.15
N LYS A 120 -15.18 -31.44 17.14
CA LYS A 120 -15.57 -30.04 17.01
C LYS A 120 -15.58 -29.58 15.56
N ILE A 121 -16.51 -28.69 15.24
CA ILE A 121 -16.49 -27.84 14.05
C ILE A 121 -16.63 -26.39 14.53
N ALA A 122 -15.78 -25.51 14.02
CA ALA A 122 -15.85 -24.08 14.24
C ALA A 122 -16.07 -23.38 12.91
N ILE A 123 -16.99 -22.42 12.89
CA ILE A 123 -17.26 -21.56 11.73
C ILE A 123 -17.16 -20.13 12.22
N GLY A 124 -16.47 -19.26 11.48
CA GLY A 124 -16.30 -17.88 11.88
C GLY A 124 -16.13 -16.93 10.71
N ALA A 125 -16.23 -15.65 11.03
CA ALA A 125 -15.85 -14.57 10.15
C ALA A 125 -15.01 -13.56 10.93
N SER A 126 -13.95 -13.03 10.31
CA SER A 126 -13.10 -11.99 10.88
C SER A 126 -12.84 -10.92 9.85
N TYR A 127 -13.11 -9.67 10.19
CA TYR A 127 -12.64 -8.49 9.51
C TYR A 127 -11.41 -7.98 10.25
N GLU A 128 -10.35 -7.64 9.51
CA GLU A 128 -9.19 -6.91 10.02
C GLU A 128 -8.82 -5.77 9.07
N ASN A 129 -8.47 -4.62 9.63
CA ASN A 129 -7.80 -3.55 8.90
C ASN A 129 -6.31 -3.90 8.88
N THR A 130 -5.77 -4.33 7.75
CA THR A 130 -4.37 -4.78 7.66
C THR A 130 -3.41 -3.60 7.52
N ASN A 131 -3.83 -2.50 6.90
CA ASN A 131 -3.00 -1.32 6.74
C ASN A 131 -3.82 -0.03 6.75
N ASN A 132 -3.29 1.01 7.39
CA ASN A 132 -3.87 2.35 7.40
C ASN A 132 -2.90 3.28 6.68
N PHE A 133 -3.37 3.92 5.62
CA PHE A 133 -2.53 4.76 4.78
C PHE A 133 -2.61 6.24 5.15
N ASN A 134 -3.39 6.62 6.16
CA ASN A 134 -3.49 8.01 6.61
C ASN A 134 -2.13 8.53 7.06
N ASN A 135 -1.59 9.49 6.33
CA ASN A 135 -0.31 10.12 6.60
C ASN A 135 -0.23 11.51 5.96
N SER A 136 0.50 12.41 6.59
CA SER A 136 0.78 13.76 6.13
C SER A 136 2.27 14.03 6.29
N VAL A 137 2.91 14.42 5.20
CA VAL A 137 4.30 14.84 5.19
C VAL A 137 4.38 16.19 4.51
N VAL A 138 4.75 17.22 5.27
CA VAL A 138 5.06 18.54 4.74
C VAL A 138 6.56 18.79 4.85
N SER A 139 7.16 19.32 3.80
CA SER A 139 8.57 19.71 3.76
C SER A 139 8.69 21.08 3.10
N VAL A 140 9.23 22.05 3.84
CA VAL A 140 9.35 23.45 3.41
C VAL A 140 10.81 23.86 3.49
N GLY A 141 11.28 24.66 2.53
CA GLY A 141 12.64 25.18 2.55
C GLY A 141 12.98 25.95 1.28
N THR A 142 14.07 26.70 1.32
CA THR A 142 14.54 27.48 0.17
C THR A 142 15.65 26.75 -0.55
N ASN A 143 15.40 26.35 -1.79
CA ASN A 143 16.37 25.68 -2.65
C ASN A 143 17.28 26.71 -3.33
N PRO A 144 18.60 26.69 -3.10
CA PRO A 144 19.51 27.67 -3.68
C PRO A 144 19.92 27.36 -5.13
N THR A 145 19.50 26.21 -5.70
CA THR A 145 20.14 25.67 -6.91
C THR A 145 19.19 25.19 -8.01
N ASN A 146 18.03 24.63 -7.65
CA ASN A 146 17.13 23.97 -8.60
C ASN A 146 15.70 24.44 -8.39
N SER A 147 15.09 24.94 -9.47
CA SER A 147 13.65 25.17 -9.56
C SER A 147 12.95 23.91 -10.09
N ILE A 148 11.62 23.87 -9.99
CA ILE A 148 10.77 22.89 -10.67
C ILE A 148 10.92 22.92 -12.21
N ASP A 149 11.42 24.00 -12.80
CA ASP A 149 11.70 24.07 -14.23
C ASP A 149 12.52 22.88 -14.74
N LYS A 150 13.52 22.43 -13.96
CA LYS A 150 14.38 21.28 -14.29
C LYS A 150 13.60 19.98 -14.39
N TYR A 151 12.52 19.82 -13.63
CA TYR A 151 11.63 18.66 -13.76
C TYR A 151 11.03 18.61 -15.17
N PHE A 152 10.39 19.70 -15.61
CA PHE A 152 9.76 19.77 -16.93
C PHE A 152 10.78 19.74 -18.08
N LEU A 153 11.91 20.44 -17.94
CA LEU A 153 12.99 20.41 -18.93
C LEU A 153 13.57 19.01 -19.13
N THR A 154 13.66 18.21 -18.07
CA THR A 154 14.18 16.83 -18.16
C THR A 154 13.28 15.95 -19.01
N PHE A 155 11.96 16.11 -18.92
CA PHE A 155 11.01 15.38 -19.75
C PHE A 155 10.91 15.94 -21.17
N ALA A 156 10.94 17.26 -21.35
CA ALA A 156 10.72 17.88 -22.65
C ALA A 156 11.91 17.79 -23.60
N ASN A 157 13.15 17.93 -23.09
CA ASN A 157 14.33 17.92 -23.96
C ASN A 157 14.50 16.57 -24.66
N GLY A 158 14.50 16.59 -25.99
CA GLY A 158 14.53 15.40 -26.85
C GLY A 158 13.18 15.01 -27.46
N ILE A 159 12.07 15.56 -26.96
CA ILE A 159 10.73 15.38 -27.54
C ILE A 159 10.47 16.49 -28.57
N PRO A 160 10.07 16.17 -29.80
CA PRO A 160 9.69 17.19 -30.80
C PRO A 160 8.46 18.01 -30.40
N LEU A 161 8.46 19.30 -30.72
CA LEU A 161 7.36 20.22 -30.40
C LEU A 161 6.01 19.76 -30.98
N ASN A 162 6.00 19.19 -32.19
CA ASN A 162 4.77 18.67 -32.81
C ASN A 162 4.16 17.45 -32.07
N VAL A 163 4.93 16.72 -31.26
CA VAL A 163 4.42 15.66 -30.39
C VAL A 163 3.70 16.30 -29.20
N ILE A 164 4.32 17.28 -28.57
CA ILE A 164 3.76 17.97 -27.40
C ILE A 164 2.52 18.80 -27.76
N ASP A 165 2.56 19.57 -28.84
CA ASP A 165 1.49 20.50 -29.23
C ASP A 165 0.45 19.87 -30.19
N GLY A 166 0.84 18.85 -30.94
CA GLY A 166 0.04 18.27 -32.02
C GLY A 166 -0.74 17.00 -31.67
N ILE A 167 -0.44 16.34 -30.54
CA ILE A 167 -1.12 15.11 -30.10
C ILE A 167 -2.01 15.43 -28.88
N ALA A 168 -3.18 14.79 -28.82
CA ALA A 168 -4.08 14.94 -27.68
C ALA A 168 -3.46 14.36 -26.41
N TYR A 169 -3.55 15.07 -25.28
CA TYR A 169 -2.94 14.70 -23.99
C TYR A 169 -3.15 13.24 -23.57
N ARG A 170 -4.34 12.67 -23.81
CA ARG A 170 -4.68 11.28 -23.44
C ARG A 170 -3.85 10.24 -24.20
N ASP A 171 -3.42 10.58 -25.41
CA ASP A 171 -2.75 9.66 -26.32
C ASP A 171 -1.21 9.79 -26.23
N LEU A 172 -0.72 10.72 -25.38
CA LEU A 172 0.70 10.90 -25.06
C LEU A 172 1.19 9.86 -24.04
N PHE A 173 2.46 9.48 -24.15
CA PHE A 173 3.19 8.74 -23.12
C PHE A 173 3.45 9.59 -21.88
N TYR A 174 3.86 8.97 -20.77
CA TYR A 174 3.98 9.65 -19.47
C TYR A 174 4.95 10.84 -19.49
N ASP A 175 6.12 10.66 -20.11
CA ASP A 175 7.14 11.68 -20.31
C ASP A 175 6.63 12.83 -21.19
N GLU A 176 5.98 12.51 -22.30
CA GLU A 176 5.33 13.49 -23.16
C GLU A 176 4.23 14.28 -22.44
N GLN A 177 3.46 13.64 -21.56
CA GLN A 177 2.46 14.31 -20.72
C GLN A 177 3.11 15.28 -19.73
N GLN A 178 4.25 14.93 -19.13
CA GLN A 178 4.97 15.84 -18.25
C GLN A 178 5.48 17.06 -19.05
N ALA A 179 6.06 16.82 -20.22
CA ALA A 179 6.51 17.88 -21.12
C ALA A 179 5.36 18.79 -21.58
N TYR A 180 4.20 18.21 -21.91
CA TYR A 180 2.96 18.92 -22.24
C TYR A 180 2.53 19.87 -21.14
N MET A 181 2.52 19.43 -19.87
CA MET A 181 2.15 20.29 -18.75
C MET A 181 3.14 21.44 -18.55
N GLY A 182 4.44 21.17 -18.73
CA GLY A 182 5.47 22.21 -18.64
C GLY A 182 5.31 23.28 -19.71
N TYR A 183 5.05 22.86 -20.95
CA TYR A 183 4.85 23.75 -22.10
C TYR A 183 3.56 24.57 -21.98
N TRP A 184 2.41 23.92 -21.79
CA TRP A 184 1.13 24.62 -21.65
C TRP A 184 0.97 25.39 -20.34
N GLY A 185 1.74 25.03 -19.32
CA GLY A 185 1.90 25.80 -18.09
C GLY A 185 2.88 26.97 -18.22
N HIS A 186 3.48 27.18 -19.39
CA HIS A 186 4.51 28.19 -19.67
C HIS A 186 5.72 28.14 -18.73
N VAL A 187 5.99 26.98 -18.13
CA VAL A 187 7.19 26.75 -17.32
C VAL A 187 8.43 26.63 -18.18
N ILE A 188 8.23 26.06 -19.36
CA ILE A 188 9.24 25.91 -20.39
C ILE A 188 8.69 26.35 -21.74
N ASP A 189 9.57 26.90 -22.58
CA ASP A 189 9.24 27.26 -23.96
C ASP A 189 10.23 26.59 -24.93
N PRO A 190 9.78 26.25 -26.15
CA PRO A 190 10.68 25.78 -27.20
C PRO A 190 11.66 26.89 -27.59
N VAL A 191 12.91 26.53 -27.84
CA VAL A 191 13.93 27.46 -28.35
C VAL A 191 13.50 28.09 -29.68
N ASN A 192 12.80 27.32 -30.53
CA ASN A 192 12.20 27.82 -31.76
C ASN A 192 10.75 27.37 -31.90
N GLN A 193 9.81 28.24 -31.52
CA GLN A 193 8.37 27.99 -31.59
C GLN A 193 7.82 27.80 -33.01
N ASN A 194 8.52 28.32 -34.03
CA ASN A 194 8.09 28.19 -35.42
C ASN A 194 8.61 26.90 -36.09
N ASN A 195 9.40 26.10 -35.37
CA ASN A 195 9.91 24.83 -35.87
C ASN A 195 9.17 23.65 -35.19
N PRO A 196 8.29 22.94 -35.91
CA PRO A 196 7.58 21.78 -35.38
C PRO A 196 8.52 20.66 -34.91
N ASP A 197 9.73 20.58 -35.47
CA ASP A 197 10.75 19.58 -35.12
C ASP A 197 11.71 20.09 -34.02
N ASN A 198 11.40 21.19 -33.34
CA ASN A 198 12.20 21.67 -32.20
C ASN A 198 12.21 20.62 -31.08
N THR A 199 13.39 20.26 -30.59
CA THR A 199 13.58 19.32 -29.46
C THR A 199 14.27 19.95 -28.25
N GLN A 200 14.50 21.26 -28.27
CA GLN A 200 15.22 21.99 -27.23
C GLN A 200 14.29 23.00 -26.55
N TYR A 201 14.32 23.02 -25.22
CA TYR A 201 13.44 23.86 -24.40
C TYR A 201 14.26 24.69 -23.42
N ILE A 202 13.75 25.88 -23.10
CA ILE A 202 14.32 26.82 -22.13
C ILE A 202 13.34 27.07 -20.99
N SER A 203 13.87 27.43 -19.82
CA SER A 203 13.07 27.74 -18.64
C SER A 203 12.54 29.17 -18.66
N ASN A 204 11.31 29.34 -18.22
CA ASN A 204 10.69 30.64 -17.93
C ASN A 204 10.75 31.01 -16.44
N VAL A 205 11.38 30.18 -15.62
CA VAL A 205 11.68 30.54 -14.24
C VAL A 205 12.98 31.37 -14.22
N PRO A 206 12.99 32.55 -13.57
CA PRO A 206 14.18 33.37 -13.46
C PRO A 206 15.35 32.63 -12.80
N ALA A 207 16.55 32.84 -13.33
CA ALA A 207 17.77 32.36 -12.70
C ALA A 207 18.18 33.30 -11.55
N GLY A 208 18.64 32.73 -10.43
CA GLY A 208 19.13 33.54 -9.30
C GLY A 208 19.31 32.79 -7.99
N GLY A 209 18.80 31.55 -7.91
CA GLY A 209 18.73 30.80 -6.65
C GLY A 209 17.47 31.20 -5.87
N ASN A 210 17.39 30.84 -4.58
CA ASN A 210 16.30 31.26 -3.68
C ASN A 210 14.88 30.83 -4.08
N TYR A 211 14.71 29.59 -4.52
CA TYR A 211 13.39 29.04 -4.79
C TYR A 211 12.76 28.57 -3.47
N TYR A 212 11.80 29.32 -2.91
CA TYR A 212 11.01 28.85 -1.78
C TYR A 212 10.13 27.71 -2.25
N GLN A 213 10.26 26.55 -1.62
CA GLN A 213 9.58 25.32 -2.01
C GLN A 213 8.81 24.73 -0.84
N GLU A 214 7.59 24.31 -1.12
CA GLU A 214 6.71 23.61 -0.21
C GLU A 214 6.23 22.32 -0.87
N ASN A 215 6.56 21.20 -0.24
CA ASN A 215 6.19 19.86 -0.67
C ASN A 215 5.19 19.30 0.34
N GLU A 216 3.98 19.05 -0.11
CA GLU A 216 2.91 18.46 0.70
C GLU A 216 2.55 17.10 0.11
N VAL A 217 2.65 16.04 0.90
CA VAL A 217 2.21 14.70 0.52
C VAL A 217 1.21 14.19 1.55
N TYR A 218 -0.04 14.06 1.12
CA TYR A 218 -1.13 13.49 1.90
C TYR A 218 -1.50 12.13 1.33
N THR A 219 -1.52 11.11 2.19
CA THR A 219 -2.03 9.80 1.85
C THR A 219 -3.19 9.44 2.75
N SER A 220 -4.16 8.72 2.21
CA SER A 220 -5.31 8.25 2.97
C SER A 220 -5.84 6.94 2.42
N GLY A 221 -6.65 6.25 3.23
CA GLY A 221 -7.29 4.99 2.87
C GLY A 221 -6.80 3.83 3.72
N TYR A 222 -7.17 2.61 3.32
CA TYR A 222 -6.94 1.41 4.10
C TYR A 222 -6.84 0.17 3.22
N ASN A 223 -6.13 -0.84 3.75
CA ASN A 223 -6.27 -2.23 3.32
C ASN A 223 -7.09 -2.98 4.37
N SER A 224 -8.00 -3.82 3.93
CA SER A 224 -8.84 -4.62 4.81
C SER A 224 -8.97 -6.04 4.28
N LYS A 225 -9.01 -6.99 5.22
CA LYS A 225 -9.17 -8.41 4.94
C LYS A 225 -10.38 -8.95 5.66
N LEU A 226 -11.35 -9.48 4.90
CA LEU A 226 -12.49 -10.23 5.42
C LEU A 226 -12.24 -11.71 5.21
N SER A 227 -12.12 -12.47 6.30
CA SER A 227 -11.80 -13.89 6.30
C SER A 227 -13.02 -14.70 6.75
N PHE A 228 -13.48 -15.63 5.92
CA PHE A 228 -14.46 -16.64 6.28
C PHE A 228 -13.75 -17.93 6.64
N ASN A 229 -13.97 -18.42 7.84
CA ASN A 229 -13.21 -19.52 8.43
C ASN A 229 -14.09 -20.74 8.68
N ILE A 230 -13.53 -21.91 8.40
CA ILE A 230 -14.03 -23.19 8.89
C ILE A 230 -12.87 -23.99 9.46
N ALA A 231 -13.08 -24.63 10.61
CA ALA A 231 -12.09 -25.50 11.22
C ALA A 231 -12.74 -26.68 11.95
N THR A 232 -11.96 -27.72 12.21
CA THR A 232 -12.43 -28.91 12.91
C THR A 232 -11.32 -29.52 13.77
N SER A 233 -11.71 -30.26 14.81
CA SER A 233 -10.79 -31.02 15.65
C SER A 233 -10.97 -32.53 15.49
N TYR A 234 -9.86 -33.22 15.33
CA TYR A 234 -9.74 -34.68 15.34
C TYR A 234 -9.09 -35.12 16.66
N LYS A 235 -9.87 -35.86 17.46
CA LYS A 235 -9.52 -36.40 18.80
C LYS A 235 -8.99 -35.33 19.77
N ASP A 236 -9.32 -34.06 19.54
CA ASP A 236 -8.76 -32.89 20.24
C ASP A 236 -7.22 -32.85 20.29
N ARG A 237 -6.58 -33.57 19.36
CA ARG A 237 -5.12 -33.67 19.22
C ARG A 237 -4.64 -33.01 17.94
N ILE A 238 -5.44 -33.06 16.87
CA ILE A 238 -5.11 -32.44 15.59
C ILE A 238 -6.27 -31.54 15.19
N TYR A 239 -5.95 -30.33 14.77
CA TYR A 239 -6.89 -29.31 14.36
C TYR A 239 -6.56 -28.93 12.94
N PHE A 240 -7.57 -28.79 12.10
CA PHE A 240 -7.45 -28.35 10.72
C PHE A 240 -8.36 -27.15 10.50
N GLY A 241 -7.96 -26.24 9.64
CA GLY A 241 -8.82 -25.13 9.24
C GLY A 241 -8.49 -24.61 7.86
N ALA A 242 -9.44 -23.89 7.30
CA ALA A 242 -9.31 -23.18 6.04
C ALA A 242 -9.96 -21.81 6.15
N ASN A 243 -9.37 -20.81 5.48
CA ASN A 243 -9.99 -19.51 5.25
C ASN A 243 -10.16 -19.24 3.77
N LEU A 244 -11.24 -18.55 3.43
CA LEU A 244 -11.37 -17.79 2.20
C LEU A 244 -11.37 -16.31 2.56
N ASN A 245 -10.51 -15.53 1.89
CA ASN A 245 -10.31 -14.14 2.23
C ASN A 245 -10.63 -13.24 1.05
N VAL A 246 -11.36 -12.16 1.34
CA VAL A 246 -11.56 -11.03 0.45
C VAL A 246 -10.70 -9.87 0.96
N HIS A 247 -9.88 -9.32 0.08
CA HIS A 247 -9.05 -8.16 0.33
C HIS A 247 -9.67 -6.94 -0.34
N ILE A 248 -9.65 -5.81 0.34
CA ILE A 248 -10.17 -4.53 -0.17
C ILE A 248 -9.09 -3.48 0.07
N THR A 249 -8.74 -2.75 -0.97
CA THR A 249 -7.73 -1.69 -0.96
C THR A 249 -8.34 -0.40 -1.45
N ASP A 250 -8.27 0.65 -0.64
CA ASP A 250 -8.50 2.05 -1.03
C ASP A 250 -7.23 2.81 -0.67
N TYR A 251 -6.55 3.35 -1.67
CA TYR A 251 -5.38 4.18 -1.48
C TYR A 251 -5.51 5.45 -2.29
N ARG A 252 -5.35 6.59 -1.62
CA ARG A 252 -5.38 7.91 -2.24
C ARG A 252 -4.14 8.66 -1.83
N ARG A 253 -3.47 9.26 -2.80
CA ARG A 253 -2.31 10.12 -2.58
C ARG A 253 -2.52 11.44 -3.31
N SER A 254 -2.43 12.52 -2.55
CA SER A 254 -2.35 13.88 -3.08
C SER A 254 -0.94 14.40 -2.80
N SER A 255 -0.23 14.80 -3.85
CA SER A 255 1.06 15.47 -3.77
C SER A 255 0.91 16.88 -4.34
N SER A 256 1.33 17.88 -3.60
CA SER A 256 1.37 19.27 -4.06
C SER A 256 2.79 19.77 -3.91
N PHE A 257 3.37 20.22 -5.01
CA PHE A 257 4.61 20.97 -5.02
C PHE A 257 4.28 22.42 -5.30
N TYR A 258 4.63 23.31 -4.38
CA TYR A 258 4.54 24.75 -4.56
C TYR A 258 5.95 25.34 -4.61
N GLU A 259 6.19 26.22 -5.56
CA GLU A 259 7.39 27.03 -5.60
C GLU A 259 7.04 28.50 -5.82
N ASP A 260 7.74 29.33 -5.08
CA ASP A 260 7.76 30.78 -5.21
C ASP A 260 9.21 31.23 -5.37
N ASN A 261 9.45 32.21 -6.23
CA ASN A 261 10.77 32.79 -6.40
C ASN A 261 10.69 34.31 -6.48
N ASP A 262 11.57 34.96 -5.70
CA ASP A 262 11.70 36.41 -5.60
C ASP A 262 12.93 36.92 -6.38
N ASN A 263 13.38 36.15 -7.37
CA ASN A 263 14.50 36.49 -8.21
C ASN A 263 14.25 37.79 -9.00
N PRO A 264 15.32 38.51 -9.39
CA PRO A 264 15.19 39.76 -10.13
C PRO A 264 14.34 39.61 -11.40
N LEU A 265 13.43 40.56 -11.63
CA LEU A 265 12.59 40.58 -12.82
C LEU A 265 13.44 40.66 -14.08
N GLU A 266 13.12 39.83 -15.07
CA GLU A 266 13.75 39.86 -16.39
C GLU A 266 12.92 40.71 -17.37
N ALA A 267 13.51 41.09 -18.51
CA ALA A 267 12.82 41.87 -19.55
C ALA A 267 11.79 41.06 -20.37
N ARG A 268 11.58 39.79 -20.01
CA ARG A 268 10.64 38.84 -20.63
C ARG A 268 9.60 38.40 -19.60
N GLU A 269 8.54 37.75 -20.07
CA GLU A 269 7.56 37.12 -19.17
C GLU A 269 8.22 35.95 -18.43
N THR A 270 8.12 35.95 -17.10
CA THR A 270 8.74 34.94 -16.25
C THR A 270 7.77 34.49 -15.16
N ILE A 271 7.94 33.26 -14.68
CA ILE A 271 7.13 32.70 -13.59
C ILE A 271 7.65 33.18 -12.25
N SER A 272 6.77 33.76 -11.42
CA SER A 272 7.04 34.07 -10.01
C SER A 272 6.64 32.93 -9.08
N SER A 273 5.54 32.24 -9.38
CA SER A 273 5.06 31.12 -8.57
C SER A 273 4.33 30.07 -9.38
N ILE A 274 4.38 28.84 -8.89
CA ILE A 274 3.78 27.67 -9.53
C ILE A 274 3.34 26.67 -8.48
N ARG A 275 2.20 26.01 -8.74
CA ARG A 275 1.77 24.84 -7.98
C ARG A 275 1.53 23.67 -8.92
N PHE A 276 2.23 22.57 -8.68
CA PHE A 276 2.10 21.32 -9.41
C PHE A 276 1.46 20.26 -8.49
N ASN A 277 0.24 19.84 -8.85
CA ASN A 277 -0.54 18.89 -8.07
C ASN A 277 -0.64 17.54 -8.80
N ASN A 278 -0.44 16.46 -8.06
CA ASN A 278 -0.63 15.09 -8.52
C ASN A 278 -1.58 14.36 -7.58
N ASN A 279 -2.66 13.80 -8.14
CA ASN A 279 -3.62 12.99 -7.41
C ASN A 279 -3.62 11.57 -7.99
N LEU A 280 -3.30 10.61 -7.14
CA LEU A 280 -3.36 9.18 -7.45
C LEU A 280 -4.48 8.55 -6.62
N TYR A 281 -5.33 7.81 -7.32
CA TYR A 281 -6.38 6.99 -6.71
C TYR A 281 -6.17 5.55 -7.15
N THR A 282 -6.08 4.63 -6.20
CA THR A 282 -5.94 3.19 -6.44
C THR A 282 -7.00 2.48 -5.63
N TYR A 283 -7.87 1.76 -6.33
CA TYR A 283 -8.96 1.00 -5.73
C TYR A 283 -8.85 -0.42 -6.20
N GLY A 284 -8.92 -1.37 -5.28
CA GLY A 284 -8.89 -2.74 -5.71
C GLY A 284 -9.50 -3.72 -4.76
N ASN A 285 -9.81 -4.87 -5.31
CA ASN A 285 -10.28 -6.02 -4.59
C ASN A 285 -9.34 -7.17 -4.86
N GLY A 286 -9.23 -8.07 -3.90
CA GLY A 286 -8.41 -9.26 -4.07
C GLY A 286 -9.01 -10.47 -3.39
N PHE A 287 -8.51 -11.63 -3.78
CA PHE A 287 -8.88 -12.90 -3.18
C PHE A 287 -7.63 -13.66 -2.75
N SER A 288 -7.74 -14.38 -1.64
CA SER A 288 -6.73 -15.36 -1.22
C SER A 288 -7.39 -16.47 -0.41
N PHE A 289 -6.68 -17.57 -0.20
CA PHE A 289 -7.10 -18.62 0.71
C PHE A 289 -5.95 -19.01 1.64
N GLN A 290 -6.31 -19.54 2.81
CA GLN A 290 -5.35 -20.05 3.77
C GLN A 290 -5.74 -21.45 4.21
N LEU A 291 -4.75 -22.27 4.53
CA LEU A 291 -4.90 -23.58 5.13
C LEU A 291 -4.09 -23.64 6.41
N GLY A 292 -4.65 -24.25 7.45
CA GLY A 292 -4.06 -24.30 8.78
C GLY A 292 -4.13 -25.69 9.38
N ALA A 293 -3.09 -26.05 10.14
CA ALA A 293 -3.07 -27.20 11.01
C ALA A 293 -2.43 -26.87 12.35
N ILE A 294 -2.96 -27.43 13.43
CA ILE A 294 -2.34 -27.38 14.77
C ILE A 294 -2.34 -28.80 15.34
N ALA A 295 -1.19 -29.27 15.82
CA ALA A 295 -1.04 -30.57 16.45
C ALA A 295 -0.62 -30.39 17.92
N LYS A 296 -1.37 -31.01 18.83
CA LYS A 296 -1.07 -31.10 20.26
C LYS A 296 -0.23 -32.35 20.53
N VAL A 297 1.08 -32.22 20.33
CA VAL A 297 2.07 -33.29 20.47
C VAL A 297 2.12 -33.81 21.91
N THR A 298 2.12 -32.91 22.89
CA THR A 298 1.97 -33.23 24.32
C THR A 298 0.91 -32.32 24.94
N ASP A 299 0.60 -32.49 26.22
CA ASP A 299 -0.36 -31.60 26.88
C ASP A 299 0.13 -30.16 27.05
N SER A 300 1.45 -29.96 27.00
CA SER A 300 2.09 -28.64 27.11
C SER A 300 2.70 -28.15 25.80
N PHE A 301 2.80 -29.00 24.76
CA PHE A 301 3.47 -28.66 23.51
C PHE A 301 2.54 -28.77 22.30
N ARG A 302 2.45 -27.67 21.54
CA ARG A 302 1.70 -27.57 20.29
C ARG A 302 2.61 -27.12 19.16
N LEU A 303 2.37 -27.68 17.97
CA LEU A 303 2.97 -27.26 16.72
C LEU A 303 1.88 -26.72 15.81
N GLY A 304 2.13 -25.58 15.18
CA GLY A 304 1.23 -24.97 14.21
C GLY A 304 1.92 -24.88 12.85
N LEU A 305 1.18 -25.18 11.79
CA LEU A 305 1.59 -24.95 10.40
C LEU A 305 0.44 -24.22 9.70
N ALA A 306 0.78 -23.14 9.01
CA ALA A 306 -0.16 -22.37 8.21
C ALA A 306 0.44 -22.13 6.83
N TYR A 307 -0.41 -22.15 5.83
CA TYR A 307 -0.10 -21.81 4.45
C TYR A 307 -1.07 -20.72 4.00
N GLU A 308 -0.53 -19.68 3.40
CA GLU A 308 -1.28 -18.58 2.79
C GLU A 308 -0.96 -18.54 1.31
N SER A 309 -1.99 -18.48 0.47
CA SER A 309 -1.81 -18.30 -0.96
C SER A 309 -1.34 -16.89 -1.27
N ASN A 310 -0.86 -16.68 -2.50
CA ASN A 310 -0.76 -15.33 -3.04
C ASN A 310 -2.14 -14.65 -3.00
N THR A 311 -2.14 -13.32 -2.87
CA THR A 311 -3.33 -12.51 -3.08
C THR A 311 -3.38 -12.10 -4.55
N TRP A 312 -4.46 -12.46 -5.23
CA TRP A 312 -4.73 -11.99 -6.59
C TRP A 312 -5.53 -10.70 -6.49
N TYR A 313 -4.89 -9.58 -6.80
CA TYR A 313 -5.50 -8.25 -6.79
C TYR A 313 -5.91 -7.81 -8.20
N ASP A 314 -7.06 -7.14 -8.27
CA ASP A 314 -7.43 -6.25 -9.37
C ASP A 314 -7.41 -4.82 -8.81
N LEU A 315 -6.45 -3.99 -9.25
CA LEU A 315 -6.19 -2.61 -8.79
C LEU A 315 -6.51 -1.57 -9.87
#